data_AF-A0A7W1K7R4-F1
#
_entry.id   AF-A0A7W1K7R4-F1
#
_cell.length_a   1.000
_cell.length_b   1.000
_cell.length_c   1.000
_cell.angle_alpha   90.00
_cell.angle_beta   90.00
_cell.angle_gamma   90.00
#
_symmetry.space_group_name_H-M   'P 1'
#
loop_
_entity.id
_entity.type
_entity.pdbx_description
1 polymer ?
#
loop_
_entity_poly.entity_id
_entity_poly.type
_entity_poly.pdbx_seq_one_letter_code
_entity_poly.pdbx_strand_id
1 'polypeptide(L)'
;IFIFIAASYTPIALLALTGTMRWVVLVSAWVGALAGVSLSIGWIDAPRWLTAAAYIALGWVAVIAFPQFAERVGTLPLALLIAGGLLYSAGAIVYAFQRPNPWPRTFGFHELFHALVIAAAVAHLAVLGPLIASPPPGA
;
A
#
# COMPACT_ATOMS: atom_id res chain seq x y z
N ILE A 1 -1.65 -10.68 -1.19
CA ILE A 1 -1.59 -9.24 -0.84
C ILE A 1 -0.16 -8.70 -0.96
N PHE A 2 0.86 -9.37 -0.40
CA PHE A 2 2.26 -8.94 -0.47
C PHE A 2 2.77 -8.51 -1.86
N ILE A 3 2.59 -9.35 -2.88
CA ILE A 3 3.00 -9.03 -4.26
C ILE A 3 2.26 -7.81 -4.81
N PHE A 4 0.97 -7.67 -4.48
CA PHE A 4 0.18 -6.51 -4.90
C PHE A 4 0.71 -5.20 -4.29
N ILE A 5 1.20 -5.22 -3.05
CA ILE A 5 1.85 -4.06 -2.42
C ILE A 5 3.14 -3.70 -3.17
N ALA A 6 4.01 -4.67 -3.47
CA ALA A 6 5.23 -4.40 -4.24
C ALA A 6 4.93 -3.92 -5.68
N ALA A 7 3.91 -4.48 -6.30
CA ALA A 7 3.47 -4.08 -7.63
C ALA A 7 2.91 -2.65 -7.63
N SER A 8 2.14 -2.22 -6.61
CA SER A 8 1.65 -0.84 -6.53
C SER A 8 2.77 0.17 -6.28
N TYR A 9 3.80 -0.19 -5.51
CA TYR A 9 4.98 0.64 -5.34
C TYR A 9 5.74 0.89 -6.62
N THR A 10 5.82 -0.12 -7.50
CA THR A 10 6.74 -0.10 -8.64
C THR A 10 6.54 1.11 -9.55
N PRO A 11 5.35 1.38 -10.12
CA PRO A 11 5.17 2.54 -11.00
C PRO A 11 5.29 3.87 -10.23
N ILE A 12 4.81 3.94 -8.99
CA ILE A 12 4.90 5.17 -8.18
C ILE A 12 6.37 5.50 -7.87
N ALA A 13 7.17 4.54 -7.43
CA ALA A 13 8.58 4.78 -7.10
C ALA A 13 9.42 5.12 -8.35
N LEU A 14 9.14 4.47 -9.48
CA LEU A 14 9.82 4.78 -10.74
C LEU A 14 9.50 6.18 -11.25
N LEU A 15 8.26 6.66 -11.09
CA LEU A 15 7.84 7.97 -11.56
C LEU A 15 8.12 9.11 -10.57
N ALA A 16 8.04 8.86 -9.25
CA ALA A 16 8.08 9.91 -8.23
C ALA A 16 9.43 10.09 -7.53
N LEU A 17 10.20 9.01 -7.37
CA LEU A 17 11.43 9.00 -6.58
C LEU A 17 12.66 9.02 -7.48
N THR A 18 13.79 9.52 -6.98
CA THR A 18 15.06 9.50 -7.74
C THR A 18 16.23 9.04 -6.89
N GLY A 19 17.32 8.68 -7.57
CA GLY A 19 18.56 8.26 -6.92
C GLY A 19 18.37 7.05 -6.01
N THR A 20 19.08 7.04 -4.89
CA THR A 20 19.10 5.91 -3.95
C THR A 20 17.72 5.59 -3.36
N MET A 21 16.87 6.60 -3.09
CA MET A 21 15.56 6.35 -2.47
C MET A 21 14.61 5.54 -3.35
N ARG A 22 14.65 5.72 -4.67
CA ARG A 22 13.91 4.87 -5.63
C ARG A 22 14.21 3.40 -5.39
N TRP A 23 15.50 3.06 -5.34
CA TRP A 23 15.95 1.68 -5.18
C TRP A 23 15.74 1.15 -3.76
N VAL A 24 15.92 1.97 -2.72
CA VAL A 24 15.63 1.57 -1.34
C VAL A 24 14.16 1.16 -1.21
N VAL A 25 13.22 1.94 -1.74
CA VAL A 25 11.79 1.59 -1.71
C VAL A 25 11.51 0.33 -2.53
N LEU A 26 11.98 0.24 -3.77
CA LEU A 26 11.72 -0.90 -4.65
C LEU A 26 12.28 -2.21 -4.08
N VAL A 27 13.54 -2.22 -3.65
CA VAL A 27 14.19 -3.40 -3.09
C VAL A 27 13.50 -3.82 -1.79
N SER A 28 13.23 -2.86 -0.88
CA SER A 28 12.55 -3.17 0.38
C SER A 28 11.15 -3.74 0.14
N ALA A 29 10.39 -3.17 -0.80
CA ALA A 29 9.06 -3.65 -1.15
C ALA A 29 9.08 -5.07 -1.72
N TRP A 30 9.98 -5.37 -2.67
CA TRP A 30 10.05 -6.68 -3.30
C TRP A 30 10.65 -7.75 -2.38
N VAL A 31 11.70 -7.43 -1.61
CA VAL A 31 12.25 -8.34 -0.59
C VAL A 31 11.20 -8.63 0.48
N GLY A 32 10.52 -7.60 0.99
CA GLY A 32 9.44 -7.78 1.95
C GLY A 32 8.26 -8.57 1.38
N ALA A 33 7.95 -8.40 0.09
CA ALA A 33 6.92 -9.18 -0.56
C ALA A 33 7.29 -10.66 -0.69
N LEU A 34 8.54 -10.99 -1.05
CA LEU A 34 9.04 -12.36 -1.07
C LEU A 34 9.00 -12.98 0.32
N ALA A 35 9.49 -12.27 1.34
CA ALA A 35 9.44 -12.73 2.73
C ALA A 35 7.99 -12.99 3.18
N GLY A 36 7.06 -12.10 2.85
CA GLY A 36 5.64 -12.27 3.14
C GLY A 36 5.00 -13.46 2.42
N VAL A 37 5.34 -13.67 1.14
CA VAL A 37 4.90 -14.86 0.39
C VAL A 37 5.44 -16.14 1.04
N SER A 38 6.72 -16.16 1.41
CA SER A 38 7.32 -17.29 2.14
C SER A 38 6.61 -17.55 3.47
N LEU A 39 6.24 -16.51 4.23
CA LEU A 39 5.45 -16.64 5.44
C LEU A 39 4.07 -17.27 5.15
N SER A 40 3.36 -16.78 4.12
CA SER A 40 2.02 -17.28 3.77
C SER A 40 2.02 -18.74 3.29
N ILE A 41 3.08 -19.18 2.61
CA ILE A 41 3.19 -20.56 2.13
C ILE A 41 3.73 -21.48 3.23
N GLY A 42 4.70 -21.02 4.03
CA GLY A 42 5.32 -21.79 5.11
C GLY A 42 4.47 -21.89 6.38
N TRP A 43 3.50 -21.00 6.57
CA TRP A 43 2.61 -20.97 7.74
C TRP A 43 1.17 -20.59 7.34
N ILE A 44 0.46 -21.55 6.75
CA ILE A 44 -0.90 -21.35 6.21
C ILE A 44 -1.89 -20.91 7.31
N ASP A 45 -1.77 -21.48 8.51
CA ASP A 45 -2.65 -21.18 9.66
C ASP A 45 -2.15 -20.03 10.55
N ALA A 46 -1.26 -19.16 10.01
CA ALA A 46 -0.77 -18.01 10.76
C ALA A 46 -1.93 -17.13 11.26
N PRO A 47 -1.85 -16.60 12.50
CA PRO A 47 -2.89 -15.71 13.02
C PRO A 47 -3.10 -14.50 12.11
N ARG A 48 -4.37 -14.17 11.82
CA ARG A 48 -4.72 -13.07 10.90
C ARG A 48 -4.08 -11.74 11.26
N TRP A 49 -3.94 -11.43 12.55
CA TRP A 49 -3.31 -10.20 13.03
C TRP A 49 -1.83 -10.12 12.64
N LEU A 50 -1.12 -11.25 12.64
CA LEU A 50 0.30 -11.30 12.26
C LEU A 50 0.45 -11.02 10.77
N THR A 51 -0.38 -11.67 9.97
CA THR A 51 -0.42 -11.47 8.51
C THR A 51 -0.82 -10.03 8.16
N ALA A 52 -1.81 -9.45 8.86
CA ALA A 52 -2.21 -8.06 8.69
C ALA A 52 -1.10 -7.07 9.11
N ALA A 53 -0.40 -7.34 10.22
CA ALA A 53 0.73 -6.54 10.66
C ALA A 53 1.87 -6.55 9.63
N ALA A 54 2.15 -7.71 9.02
CA ALA A 54 3.13 -7.82 7.95
C ALA A 54 2.72 -7.02 6.69
N TYR A 55 1.43 -6.99 6.33
CA TYR A 55 0.93 -6.15 5.25
C TYR A 55 1.14 -4.65 5.54
N ILE A 56 0.80 -4.21 6.76
CA ILE A 56 0.96 -2.82 7.18
C ILE A 56 2.45 -2.44 7.18
N ALA A 57 3.30 -3.26 7.78
CA ALA A 57 4.74 -3.01 7.84
C ALA A 57 5.33 -2.85 6.42
N LEU A 58 4.97 -3.73 5.48
CA LEU A 58 5.41 -3.61 4.10
C LEU A 58 4.85 -2.36 3.40
N GLY A 59 3.57 -2.05 3.60
CA GLY A 59 2.90 -0.88 3.00
C GLY A 59 3.36 0.46 3.58
N TRP A 60 4.07 0.47 4.70
CA TRP A 60 4.62 1.68 5.32
C TRP A 60 6.06 1.99 4.89
N VAL A 61 6.69 1.15 4.07
CA VAL A 61 8.01 1.44 3.47
C VAL A 61 8.02 2.79 2.73
N ALA A 62 6.87 3.19 2.14
CA ALA A 62 6.67 4.49 1.48
C ALA A 62 7.03 5.68 2.37
N VAL A 63 6.81 5.57 3.68
CA VAL A 63 6.97 6.67 4.63
C VAL A 63 8.43 7.14 4.69
N ILE A 64 9.38 6.22 4.47
CA ILE A 64 10.81 6.56 4.40
C ILE A 64 11.08 7.56 3.25
N ALA A 65 10.34 7.45 2.16
CA ALA A 65 10.46 8.34 1.00
C ALA A 65 9.50 9.54 1.05
N PHE A 66 8.78 9.74 2.17
CA PHE A 66 7.82 10.83 2.32
C PHE A 66 8.39 12.22 2.03
N PRO A 67 9.63 12.58 2.45
CA PRO A 67 10.21 13.88 2.11
C PRO A 67 10.28 14.13 0.59
N GLN A 68 10.75 13.14 -0.18
CA GLN A 68 10.80 13.25 -1.63
C GLN A 68 9.40 13.31 -2.24
N PHE A 69 8.44 12.54 -1.74
CA PHE A 69 7.06 12.64 -2.20
C PHE A 69 6.51 14.04 -1.98
N ALA A 70 6.66 14.59 -0.77
CA ALA A 70 6.13 15.90 -0.40
C ALA A 70 6.70 17.04 -1.26
N GLU A 71 7.98 16.96 -1.62
CA GLU A 71 8.65 17.99 -2.41
C GLU A 71 8.34 17.91 -3.92
N ARG A 72 7.97 16.73 -4.44
CA ARG A 72 8.08 16.46 -5.88
C ARG A 72 6.80 16.12 -6.62
N VAL A 73 5.84 15.48 -5.96
CA VAL A 73 4.66 14.91 -6.67
C VAL A 73 3.47 15.86 -6.75
N GLY A 74 3.55 17.01 -6.07
CA GLY A 74 2.46 17.96 -5.95
C GLY A 74 1.36 17.54 -4.97
N THR A 75 0.47 18.46 -4.64
CA THR A 75 -0.51 18.32 -3.55
C THR A 75 -1.51 17.20 -3.79
N LEU A 76 -2.06 17.08 -5.01
CA LEU A 76 -3.10 16.10 -5.31
C LEU A 76 -2.57 14.65 -5.24
N PRO A 77 -1.47 14.27 -5.91
CA PRO A 77 -0.93 12.92 -5.81
C PRO A 77 -0.48 12.57 -4.40
N LEU A 78 0.08 13.54 -3.66
CA LEU A 78 0.45 13.33 -2.26
C LEU A 78 -0.79 13.04 -1.39
N ALA A 79 -1.87 13.81 -1.55
CA ALA A 79 -3.11 13.60 -0.83
C ALA A 79 -3.73 12.22 -1.15
N LEU A 80 -3.70 11.80 -2.42
CA LEU A 80 -4.16 10.48 -2.84
C LEU A 80 -3.31 9.34 -2.25
N LEU A 81 -1.99 9.50 -2.19
CA LEU A 81 -1.08 8.53 -1.55
C LEU A 81 -1.38 8.41 -0.05
N ILE A 82 -1.53 9.53 0.65
CA ILE A 82 -1.85 9.53 2.09
C ILE A 82 -3.22 8.89 2.33
N ALA A 83 -4.25 9.32 1.61
CA ALA A 83 -5.61 8.78 1.74
C ALA A 83 -5.64 7.27 1.44
N GLY A 84 -4.98 6.84 0.35
CA GLY A 84 -4.87 5.42 0.00
C GLY A 84 -4.13 4.60 1.07
N GLY A 85 -3.03 5.12 1.61
CA GLY A 85 -2.27 4.44 2.68
C GLY A 85 -3.08 4.29 3.98
N LEU A 86 -3.86 5.32 4.33
CA LEU A 86 -4.78 5.27 5.46
C LEU A 86 -5.92 4.27 5.23
N LEU A 87 -6.50 4.23 4.02
CA LEU A 87 -7.55 3.26 3.67
C LEU A 87 -7.04 1.81 3.72
N TYR A 88 -5.83 1.54 3.19
CA TYR A 88 -5.20 0.22 3.33
C TYR A 88 -4.98 -0.16 4.79
N SER A 89 -4.48 0.77 5.60
CA SER A 89 -4.23 0.55 7.04
C SER A 89 -5.53 0.26 7.78
N ALA A 90 -6.58 1.06 7.54
CA ALA A 90 -7.91 0.86 8.10
C ALA A 90 -8.49 -0.51 7.69
N GLY A 91 -8.39 -0.88 6.41
CA GLY A 91 -8.81 -2.19 5.93
C GLY A 91 -8.09 -3.33 6.66
N ALA A 92 -6.76 -3.26 6.76
CA ALA A 92 -5.96 -4.27 7.45
C ALA A 92 -6.37 -4.41 8.94
N ILE A 93 -6.65 -3.30 9.63
CA ILE A 93 -7.16 -3.29 11.01
C ILE A 93 -8.53 -3.97 11.07
N VAL A 94 -9.47 -3.61 10.20
CA VAL A 94 -10.80 -4.23 10.13
C VAL A 94 -10.70 -5.74 9.93
N TYR A 95 -9.82 -6.18 9.03
CA TYR A 95 -9.58 -7.60 8.76
C TYR A 95 -8.96 -8.33 9.95
N ALA A 96 -7.99 -7.70 10.63
CA ALA A 96 -7.32 -8.28 11.79
C ALA A 96 -8.26 -8.51 12.97
N PHE A 97 -9.11 -7.52 13.28
CA PHE A 97 -10.01 -7.55 14.43
C PHE A 97 -11.42 -8.05 14.12
N GLN A 98 -11.73 -8.29 12.85
CA GLN A 98 -13.04 -8.73 12.38
C GLN A 98 -14.19 -7.78 12.76
N ARG A 99 -13.87 -6.49 12.88
CA ARG A 99 -14.80 -5.42 13.29
C ARG A 99 -14.48 -4.10 12.57
N PRO A 100 -15.49 -3.27 12.26
CA PRO A 100 -16.91 -3.48 12.54
C PRO A 100 -17.53 -4.51 11.59
N ASN A 101 -18.70 -5.03 11.97
CA ASN A 101 -19.48 -5.98 11.17
C ASN A 101 -20.87 -5.38 10.91
N PRO A 102 -20.97 -4.40 9.99
CA PRO A 102 -22.13 -3.52 9.92
C PRO A 102 -23.40 -4.25 9.50
N TRP A 103 -23.33 -5.17 8.54
CA TRP A 103 -24.43 -6.04 8.14
C TRP A 103 -23.96 -7.50 8.05
N PRO A 104 -23.94 -8.26 9.17
CA PRO A 104 -23.32 -9.58 9.24
C PRO A 104 -23.83 -10.63 8.25
N ARG A 105 -25.01 -10.42 7.66
CA ARG A 105 -25.61 -11.35 6.69
C ARG A 105 -25.23 -11.06 5.23
N THR A 106 -24.77 -9.85 4.91
CA THR A 106 -24.61 -9.39 3.52
C THR A 106 -23.38 -8.51 3.28
N PHE A 107 -22.98 -7.70 4.27
CA PHE A 107 -21.83 -6.80 4.18
C PHE A 107 -21.18 -6.69 5.56
N GLY A 108 -20.33 -7.66 5.86
CA GLY A 108 -19.60 -7.73 7.11
C GLY A 108 -18.22 -7.12 7.03
N PHE A 109 -17.35 -7.55 7.96
CA PHE A 109 -16.00 -7.02 8.05
C PHE A 109 -15.12 -7.38 6.83
N HIS A 110 -15.35 -8.52 6.17
CA HIS A 110 -14.59 -8.91 4.99
C HIS A 110 -14.95 -8.04 3.79
N GLU A 111 -16.24 -7.79 3.57
CA GLU A 111 -16.71 -6.93 2.50
C GLU A 111 -16.28 -5.48 2.72
N LEU A 112 -16.33 -5.00 3.97
CA LEU A 112 -15.79 -3.69 4.35
C LEU A 112 -14.27 -3.61 4.10
N PHE A 113 -13.51 -4.65 4.47
CA PHE A 113 -12.09 -4.74 4.14
C PHE A 113 -11.85 -4.63 2.64
N HIS A 114 -12.58 -5.40 1.83
CA HIS A 114 -12.45 -5.34 0.37
C HIS A 114 -12.81 -3.96 -0.19
N ALA A 115 -13.89 -3.33 0.28
CA ALA A 115 -14.27 -2.00 -0.15
C ALA A 115 -13.17 -0.96 0.13
N LEU A 116 -12.57 -1.00 1.33
CA LEU A 116 -11.45 -0.12 1.70
C LEU A 116 -10.21 -0.37 0.83
N VAL A 117 -9.86 -1.63 0.59
CA VAL A 117 -8.71 -2.04 -0.26
C VAL A 117 -8.93 -1.60 -1.72
N ILE A 118 -10.16 -1.72 -2.24
CA ILE A 118 -10.51 -1.29 -3.60
C ILE A 118 -10.39 0.24 -3.70
N ALA A 119 -10.98 0.98 -2.76
CA ALA A 119 -10.87 2.44 -2.73
C ALA A 119 -9.41 2.91 -2.64
N ALA A 120 -8.60 2.26 -1.81
CA ALA A 120 -7.17 2.52 -1.70
C ALA A 120 -6.41 2.23 -3.00
N ALA A 121 -6.74 1.12 -3.68
CA ALA A 121 -6.13 0.75 -4.96
C ALA A 121 -6.48 1.77 -6.07
N VAL A 122 -7.74 2.22 -6.12
CA VAL A 122 -8.16 3.27 -7.04
C VAL A 122 -7.41 4.57 -6.76
N ALA A 123 -7.22 4.96 -5.50
CA ALA A 123 -6.43 6.13 -5.14
C ALA A 123 -4.97 6.02 -5.62
N HIS A 124 -4.32 4.86 -5.39
CA HIS A 124 -2.94 4.62 -5.85
C HIS A 124 -2.84 4.57 -7.38
N LEU A 125 -3.84 4.05 -8.08
CA LEU A 125 -3.90 4.07 -9.53
C LEU A 125 -4.07 5.52 -10.04
N ALA A 126 -4.94 6.30 -9.41
CA ALA A 126 -5.21 7.69 -9.78
C ALA A 126 -3.99 8.61 -9.62
N VAL A 127 -3.06 8.29 -8.72
CA VAL A 127 -1.75 8.98 -8.57
C VAL A 127 -0.94 8.96 -9.87
N LEU A 128 -1.06 7.90 -10.68
CA LEU A 128 -0.24 7.76 -11.90
C LEU A 128 -0.58 8.81 -12.95
N GLY A 129 -1.84 9.23 -13.07
CA GLY A 129 -2.26 10.21 -14.07
C GLY A 129 -1.48 11.53 -13.96
N PRO A 130 -1.52 12.21 -12.80
CA PRO A 130 -0.73 13.42 -12.58
C PRO A 130 0.79 13.21 -12.67
N LEU A 131 1.32 12.07 -12.19
CA LEU A 131 2.76 11.80 -12.28
C LEU A 131 3.24 11.62 -13.73
N ILE A 132 2.39 11.09 -14.61
CA ILE A 132 2.69 10.94 -16.04
C ILE A 132 2.51 12.28 -16.76
N ALA A 133 1.45 13.02 -16.43
CA ALA A 133 1.14 14.30 -17.07
C ALA A 133 2.17 15.39 -16.71
N SER A 134 2.68 15.36 -15.48
CA SER A 134 3.65 16.32 -14.95
C SER A 134 4.77 15.57 -14.21
N PRO A 135 5.71 14.94 -14.94
CA PRO A 135 6.79 14.17 -14.32
C PRO A 135 7.64 15.04 -13.39
N PRO A 136 8.00 14.56 -12.19
CA PRO A 136 8.87 15.30 -11.31
C PRO A 136 10.27 15.48 -11.92
N PRO A 137 10.97 16.58 -11.62
CA PRO A 137 12.32 16.81 -12.13
C PRO A 137 13.28 15.67 -11.77
N GLY A 138 13.92 15.08 -12.78
CA GLY A 138 14.93 14.03 -12.62
C GLY A 138 14.39 12.61 -12.44
N ALA A 139 13.08 12.39 -12.64
CA ALA A 139 12.46 11.06 -12.69
C ALA A 139 12.93 10.23 -13.90
#